data_AF-A0A011U1L4-F1
#
_entry.id   AF-A0A011U1L4-F1
#
_cell.length_a   1.000
_cell.length_b   1.000
_cell.length_c   1.000
_cell.angle_alpha   90.00
_cell.angle_beta   90.00
_cell.angle_gamma   90.00
#
_symmetry.space_group_name_H-M   'P 1'
#
loop_
_entity.id
_entity.type
_entity.pdbx_description
1 polymer ?
#
loop_
_entity_poly.entity_id
_entity_poly.type
_entity_poly.pdbx_seq_one_letter_code
_entity_poly.pdbx_strand_id
1 'polypeptide(L)'
;MTTYFSGIVDQHDRVWLGGYPGALRDVLGVTVEEFVPLLPEESALLASGARAAHWSERIARVGADVEVLDTYAAGELAGMPAVTHRRVGTGSATYVSADLGREGTRALLERLAGEIDALAADPLAAGGRLEVIVRGDEATRHVFLVNRTDEEVVIDAGDGLRVAPRGVEVLTLHAGPADAAAVGAGRDRMDA
;
A
#
# COMPACT_ATOMS: atom_id res chain seq x y z
N MET A 1 -2.87 5.46 5.89
CA MET A 1 -1.63 6.07 5.35
C MET A 1 -2.02 7.31 4.58
N THR A 2 -1.24 8.37 4.71
CA THR A 2 -1.44 9.67 4.04
C THR A 2 -0.12 10.11 3.45
N THR A 3 -0.15 10.69 2.26
CA THR A 3 1.06 11.16 1.56
C THR A 3 1.17 12.67 1.62
N TYR A 4 2.29 13.17 1.12
CA TYR A 4 2.59 14.57 0.92
C TYR A 4 1.43 15.36 0.29
N PHE A 5 1.40 16.67 0.58
CA PHE A 5 0.40 17.61 0.08
C PHE A 5 -1.06 17.27 0.46
N SER A 6 -1.25 16.44 1.49
CA SER A 6 -2.57 16.12 2.04
C SER A 6 -2.98 17.09 3.15
N GLY A 7 -4.28 17.31 3.34
CA GLY A 7 -4.79 18.11 4.46
C GLY A 7 -4.41 19.59 4.43
N ILE A 8 -4.10 20.14 3.24
CA ILE A 8 -3.65 21.53 3.06
C ILE A 8 -4.80 22.53 3.16
N VAL A 9 -5.92 22.24 2.49
CA VAL A 9 -7.09 23.14 2.40
C VAL A 9 -8.39 22.48 2.86
N ASP A 10 -9.38 23.30 3.21
CA ASP A 10 -10.76 22.89 3.46
C ASP A 10 -11.57 22.76 2.15
N GLN A 11 -12.87 22.45 2.26
CA GLN A 11 -13.77 22.32 1.10
C GLN A 11 -14.02 23.64 0.33
N HIS A 12 -13.50 24.77 0.83
CA HIS A 12 -13.61 26.10 0.23
C HIS A 12 -12.25 26.64 -0.22
N ASP A 13 -11.24 25.77 -0.38
CA ASP A 13 -9.88 26.12 -0.79
C ASP A 13 -9.18 27.08 0.20
N ARG A 14 -9.53 27.00 1.48
CA ARG A 14 -8.88 27.79 2.53
C ARG A 14 -7.85 26.95 3.25
N VAL A 15 -6.66 27.51 3.40
CA VAL A 15 -5.55 26.85 4.11
C VAL A 15 -5.89 26.64 5.59
N TRP A 16 -5.63 25.42 6.07
CA TRP A 16 -5.64 25.13 7.51
C TRP A 16 -4.44 25.79 8.19
N LEU A 17 -4.70 26.62 9.21
CA LEU A 17 -3.65 27.32 9.94
C LEU A 17 -2.91 26.39 10.93
N GLY A 18 -1.68 26.81 11.30
CA GLY A 18 -0.86 26.12 12.30
C GLY A 18 0.11 25.06 11.75
N GLY A 19 0.32 25.03 10.43
CA GLY A 19 1.24 24.09 9.75
C GLY A 19 0.55 22.82 9.23
N TYR A 20 1.20 22.16 8.28
CA TYR A 20 0.63 21.04 7.51
C TYR A 20 0.95 19.68 8.15
N PRO A 21 0.24 18.59 7.81
CA PRO A 21 -1.01 18.52 7.04
C PRO A 21 -2.19 18.95 7.92
N GLY A 22 -2.64 20.21 7.82
CA GLY A 22 -3.38 20.89 8.88
C GLY A 22 -4.61 20.15 9.41
N ALA A 23 -5.46 19.60 8.54
CA ALA A 23 -6.63 18.80 8.95
C ALA A 23 -6.29 17.46 9.63
N LEU A 24 -5.08 16.95 9.40
CA LEU A 24 -4.63 15.61 9.81
C LEU A 24 -3.45 15.66 10.79
N ARG A 25 -2.97 16.85 11.14
CA ARG A 25 -1.79 17.09 11.97
C ARG A 25 -1.87 16.35 13.29
N ASP A 26 -3.01 16.43 13.97
CA ASP A 26 -3.18 15.88 15.31
C ASP A 26 -3.25 14.35 15.30
N VAL A 27 -3.83 13.74 14.25
CA VAL A 27 -3.86 12.27 14.14
C VAL A 27 -2.50 11.71 13.70
N LEU A 28 -1.79 12.40 12.80
CA LEU A 28 -0.47 11.98 12.31
C LEU A 28 0.66 12.29 13.30
N GLY A 29 0.48 13.29 14.17
CA GLY A 29 1.49 13.72 15.14
C GLY A 29 2.70 14.40 14.51
N VAL A 30 2.57 14.95 13.31
CA VAL A 30 3.66 15.62 12.58
C VAL A 30 3.27 17.03 12.16
N THR A 31 4.22 17.95 12.09
CA THR A 31 4.04 19.26 11.44
C THR A 31 5.06 19.44 10.33
N VAL A 32 4.57 19.75 9.14
CA VAL A 32 5.32 20.17 7.95
C VAL A 32 5.24 21.69 7.84
N GLU A 33 6.39 22.31 7.61
CA GLU A 33 6.51 23.77 7.46
C GLU A 33 6.80 24.20 6.02
N GLU A 34 7.43 23.33 5.23
CA GLU A 34 7.93 23.67 3.91
C GLU A 34 7.76 22.51 2.93
N PHE A 35 7.32 22.82 1.72
CA PHE A 35 7.34 21.92 0.59
C PHE A 35 8.65 22.11 -0.16
N VAL A 36 9.31 21.00 -0.48
CA VAL A 36 10.59 20.96 -1.17
C VAL A 36 10.41 20.10 -2.42
N PRO A 37 9.65 20.58 -3.43
CA PRO A 37 9.46 19.84 -4.67
C PRO A 37 10.80 19.63 -5.36
N LEU A 38 10.94 18.48 -6.03
CA LEU A 38 12.17 18.09 -6.71
C LEU A 38 12.01 18.34 -8.21
N LEU A 39 13.03 18.91 -8.85
CA LEU A 39 13.09 19.05 -10.30
C LEU A 39 13.16 17.67 -10.98
N PRO A 40 12.82 17.55 -12.28
CA PRO A 40 12.79 16.27 -12.98
C PRO A 40 14.08 15.44 -12.90
N GLU A 41 15.23 16.10 -12.84
CA GLU A 41 16.58 15.51 -12.72
C GLU A 41 17.04 15.30 -11.27
N GLU A 42 16.27 15.78 -10.29
CA GLU A 42 16.60 15.69 -8.88
C GLU A 42 15.99 14.44 -8.24
N SER A 43 16.70 13.90 -7.25
CA SER A 43 16.17 12.85 -6.39
C SER A 43 16.70 13.00 -4.98
N ALA A 44 15.88 12.62 -4.00
CA ALA A 44 16.28 12.53 -2.60
C ALA A 44 16.53 11.06 -2.23
N LEU A 45 17.71 10.75 -1.70
CA LEU A 45 18.01 9.42 -1.18
C LEU A 45 17.50 9.30 0.25
N LEU A 46 16.81 8.22 0.57
CA LEU A 46 16.41 7.89 1.94
C LEU A 46 17.38 6.88 2.57
N ALA A 47 17.37 6.80 3.90
CA ALA A 47 18.25 5.90 4.65
C ALA A 47 17.97 4.42 4.35
N SER A 48 16.73 4.08 4.00
CA SER A 48 16.36 2.75 3.46
C SER A 48 17.00 2.41 2.11
N GLY A 49 17.56 3.40 1.41
CA GLY A 49 18.02 3.28 0.02
C GLY A 49 16.96 3.63 -1.01
N ALA A 50 15.71 3.89 -0.60
CA ALA A 50 14.67 4.39 -1.50
C ALA A 50 15.06 5.74 -2.11
N ARG A 51 14.66 5.98 -3.36
CA ARG A 51 14.88 7.24 -4.06
C ARG A 51 13.54 7.93 -4.25
N ALA A 52 13.39 9.07 -3.60
CA ALA A 52 12.26 9.95 -3.84
C ALA A 52 12.50 10.85 -5.05
N ALA A 53 11.44 11.12 -5.81
CA ALA A 53 11.42 11.99 -6.99
C ALA A 53 10.20 12.92 -6.92
N HIS A 54 10.15 13.97 -7.73
CA HIS A 54 9.04 14.94 -7.86
C HIS A 54 8.67 15.77 -6.61
N TRP A 55 8.62 15.17 -5.42
CA TRP A 55 8.12 15.81 -4.22
C TRP A 55 8.89 15.38 -2.97
N SER A 56 9.19 16.34 -2.11
CA SER A 56 9.60 16.12 -0.73
C SER A 56 9.06 17.24 0.18
N GLU A 57 9.03 17.02 1.48
CA GLU A 57 8.59 18.02 2.45
C GLU A 57 9.45 17.99 3.71
N ARG A 58 9.59 19.16 4.32
CA ARG A 58 10.28 19.32 5.60
C ARG A 58 9.31 19.05 6.76
N ILE A 59 9.37 17.84 7.33
CA ILE A 59 8.74 17.56 8.62
C ILE A 59 9.53 18.25 9.73
N ALA A 60 9.05 19.41 10.18
CA ALA A 60 9.71 20.25 11.18
C ALA A 60 9.48 19.78 12.62
N ARG A 61 8.36 19.11 12.89
CA ARG A 61 8.04 18.58 14.21
C ARG A 61 7.46 17.18 14.11
N VAL A 62 7.87 16.33 15.05
CA VAL A 62 7.37 14.97 15.25
C VAL A 62 7.02 14.82 16.72
N GLY A 63 5.82 14.30 17.01
CA GLY A 63 5.35 14.02 18.36
C GLY A 63 6.19 12.92 19.03
N ALA A 64 6.24 12.93 20.37
CA ALA A 64 7.03 11.96 21.13
C ALA A 64 6.55 10.50 20.99
N ASP A 65 5.30 10.31 20.59
CA ASP A 65 4.63 9.03 20.36
C ASP A 65 4.65 8.60 18.88
N VAL A 66 5.40 9.31 18.03
CA VAL A 66 5.54 9.03 16.60
C VAL A 66 6.89 8.37 16.33
N GLU A 67 6.85 7.20 15.70
CA GLU A 67 8.03 6.49 15.20
C GLU A 67 8.44 7.06 13.84
N VAL A 68 9.74 7.31 13.66
CA VAL A 68 10.31 7.64 12.35
C VAL A 68 10.74 6.35 11.68
N LEU A 69 10.04 5.98 10.60
CA LEU A 69 10.29 4.75 9.85
C LEU A 69 11.44 4.88 8.85
N ASP A 70 11.64 6.08 8.31
CA ASP A 70 12.70 6.38 7.35
C ASP A 70 13.04 7.89 7.39
N THR A 71 14.26 8.23 6.97
CA THR A 71 14.81 9.59 6.98
C THR A 71 15.50 9.91 5.67
N TYR A 72 15.54 11.19 5.29
CA TYR A 72 16.39 11.63 4.18
C TYR A 72 17.87 11.44 4.53
N ALA A 73 18.62 10.80 3.64
CA ALA A 73 20.02 10.42 3.86
C ALA A 73 21.01 11.56 3.56
N ALA A 74 20.64 12.50 2.69
CA ALA A 74 21.52 13.56 2.21
C ALA A 74 20.73 14.78 1.72
N GLY A 75 21.44 15.85 1.35
CA GLY A 75 20.85 17.10 0.86
C GLY A 75 20.32 17.99 1.96
N GLU A 76 19.45 18.94 1.60
CA GLU A 76 18.89 19.94 2.52
C GLU A 76 18.06 19.32 3.65
N LEU A 77 17.39 18.20 3.38
CA LEU A 77 16.57 17.49 4.36
C LEU A 77 17.34 16.41 5.13
N ALA A 78 18.67 16.30 4.98
CA ALA A 78 19.46 15.24 5.59
C ALA A 78 19.19 15.07 7.09
N GLY A 79 18.91 13.82 7.51
CA GLY A 79 18.56 13.45 8.87
C GLY A 79 17.13 13.77 9.29
N MET A 80 16.33 14.45 8.45
CA MET A 80 14.93 14.74 8.74
C MET A 80 14.03 13.52 8.44
N PRO A 81 12.91 13.39 9.15
CA PRO A 81 11.93 12.33 8.90
C PRO A 81 11.37 12.39 7.48
N ALA A 82 11.31 11.24 6.80
CA ALA A 82 10.68 11.08 5.49
C ALA A 82 9.41 10.24 5.55
N VAL A 83 9.40 9.24 6.44
CA VAL A 83 8.24 8.40 6.71
C VAL A 83 8.06 8.30 8.22
N THR A 84 6.86 8.58 8.70
CA THR A 84 6.51 8.53 10.12
C THR A 84 5.30 7.64 10.34
N HIS A 85 5.23 7.01 11.50
CA HIS A 85 4.16 6.11 11.89
C HIS A 85 3.78 6.32 13.33
N ARG A 86 2.49 6.43 13.60
CA ARG A 86 1.95 6.68 14.93
C ARG A 86 0.83 5.71 15.23
N ARG A 87 0.89 5.05 16.39
CA ARG A 87 -0.24 4.28 16.91
C ARG A 87 -1.24 5.21 17.58
N VAL A 88 -2.52 5.12 17.18
CA VAL A 88 -3.59 5.99 17.69
C VAL A 88 -4.83 5.14 17.99
N GLY A 89 -5.19 5.05 19.27
CA GLY A 89 -6.27 4.16 19.72
C GLY A 89 -5.97 2.71 19.33
N THR A 90 -6.89 2.06 18.64
CA THR A 90 -6.73 0.67 18.13
C THR A 90 -6.18 0.62 16.70
N GLY A 91 -5.79 1.76 16.12
CA GLY A 91 -5.30 1.86 14.75
C GLY A 91 -3.95 2.55 14.67
N SER A 92 -3.60 2.96 13.45
CA SER A 92 -2.34 3.65 13.19
C SER A 92 -2.47 4.67 12.06
N ALA A 93 -1.63 5.70 12.10
CA ALA A 93 -1.53 6.73 11.08
C ALA A 93 -0.08 6.84 10.60
N THR A 94 0.13 6.74 9.29
CA THR A 94 1.44 6.88 8.65
C THR A 94 1.43 8.12 7.77
N TYR A 95 2.43 8.99 7.89
CA TYR A 95 2.69 10.10 6.97
C TYR A 95 3.93 9.83 6.12
N VAL A 96 3.82 10.07 4.81
CA VAL A 96 4.91 9.93 3.84
C VAL A 96 5.16 11.30 3.20
N SER A 97 6.27 11.95 3.51
CA SER A 97 6.57 13.31 3.05
C SER A 97 7.20 13.39 1.67
N ALA A 98 7.35 12.27 0.96
CA ALA A 98 7.98 12.21 -0.35
C ALA A 98 7.27 11.26 -1.30
N ASP A 99 7.43 11.47 -2.61
CA ASP A 99 7.07 10.44 -3.59
C ASP A 99 8.19 9.41 -3.65
N LEU A 100 7.95 8.27 -3.00
CA LEU A 100 8.92 7.17 -2.82
C LEU A 100 9.15 6.33 -4.08
N GLY A 101 8.49 6.66 -5.20
CA GLY A 101 8.45 5.81 -6.38
C GLY A 101 7.78 4.46 -6.11
N ARG A 102 7.85 3.57 -7.10
CA ARG A 102 7.15 2.28 -7.07
C ARG A 102 7.75 1.35 -6.02
N GLU A 103 9.07 1.22 -6.00
CA GLU A 103 9.81 0.28 -5.17
C GLU A 103 9.74 0.68 -3.69
N GLY A 104 9.95 1.97 -3.39
CA GLY A 104 9.85 2.50 -2.03
C GLY A 104 8.42 2.41 -1.50
N THR A 105 7.42 2.75 -2.32
CA THR A 105 6.00 2.59 -1.96
C THR A 105 5.65 1.12 -1.69
N ARG A 106 6.09 0.20 -2.55
CA ARG A 106 5.87 -1.24 -2.36
C ARG A 106 6.46 -1.71 -1.04
N ALA A 107 7.73 -1.40 -0.76
CA ALA A 107 8.39 -1.83 0.47
C ALA A 107 7.69 -1.27 1.74
N LEU A 108 7.25 -0.01 1.69
CA LEU A 108 6.48 0.58 2.80
C LEU A 108 5.13 -0.11 2.98
N LEU A 109 4.40 -0.38 1.90
CA LEU A 109 3.12 -1.08 1.97
C LEU A 109 3.27 -2.51 2.49
N GLU A 110 4.30 -3.24 2.05
CA GLU A 110 4.61 -4.59 2.57
C GLU A 110 4.91 -4.54 4.07
N ARG A 111 5.70 -3.56 4.53
CA ARG A 111 5.97 -3.36 5.97
C ARG A 111 4.68 -3.10 6.76
N LEU A 112 3.83 -2.18 6.30
CA LEU A 112 2.60 -1.82 7.00
C LEU A 112 1.55 -2.93 6.97
N ALA A 113 1.45 -3.65 5.84
CA ALA A 113 0.54 -4.79 5.70
C ALA A 113 0.96 -5.98 6.56
N GLY A 114 2.26 -6.16 6.80
CA GLY A 114 2.78 -7.21 7.68
C GLY A 114 2.30 -7.12 9.14
N GLU A 115 1.77 -5.98 9.56
CA GLU A 115 1.16 -5.80 10.89
C GLU A 115 -0.36 -6.08 10.91
N ILE A 116 -0.96 -6.36 9.76
CA ILE A 116 -2.42 -6.46 9.58
C ILE A 116 -2.75 -7.80 8.91
N ASP A 117 -3.23 -8.76 9.70
CA ASP A 117 -3.57 -10.11 9.21
C ASP A 117 -4.54 -10.09 8.01
N ALA A 118 -5.49 -9.16 8.00
CA ALA A 118 -6.45 -9.00 6.91
C ALA A 118 -5.82 -8.53 5.58
N LEU A 119 -4.57 -8.05 5.60
CA LEU A 119 -3.79 -7.65 4.43
C LEU A 119 -2.69 -8.66 4.09
N ALA A 120 -2.66 -9.82 4.76
CA ALA A 120 -1.76 -10.89 4.38
C ALA A 120 -1.98 -11.26 2.90
N ALA A 121 -0.88 -11.47 2.18
CA ALA A 121 -0.94 -11.77 0.76
C ALA A 121 -1.74 -13.06 0.51
N ASP A 122 -2.71 -12.99 -0.41
CA ASP A 122 -3.44 -14.18 -0.84
C ASP A 122 -2.45 -15.16 -1.51
N PRO A 123 -2.38 -16.43 -1.09
CA PRO A 123 -1.51 -17.42 -1.71
C PRO A 123 -1.72 -17.57 -3.22
N LEU A 124 -2.94 -17.33 -3.70
CA LEU A 124 -3.29 -17.38 -5.12
C LEU A 124 -2.75 -16.17 -5.90
N ALA A 125 -2.34 -15.09 -5.24
CA ALA A 125 -1.74 -13.93 -5.91
C ALA A 125 -0.36 -14.22 -6.51
N ALA A 126 0.26 -15.35 -6.17
CA ALA A 126 1.51 -15.82 -6.76
C ALA A 126 2.63 -14.77 -6.70
N GLY A 127 2.80 -14.12 -5.54
CA GLY A 127 3.77 -13.03 -5.36
C GLY A 127 3.41 -11.75 -6.13
N GLY A 128 2.12 -11.51 -6.39
CA GLY A 128 1.61 -10.35 -7.11
C GLY A 128 1.54 -10.52 -8.64
N ARG A 129 1.80 -11.72 -9.17
CA ARG A 129 1.65 -12.02 -10.61
C ARG A 129 0.19 -12.20 -11.01
N LEU A 130 -0.67 -12.59 -10.08
CA LEU A 130 -2.11 -12.68 -10.28
C LEU A 130 -2.80 -11.63 -9.42
N GLU A 131 -3.72 -10.89 -10.04
CA GLU A 131 -4.72 -10.11 -9.30
C GLU A 131 -5.85 -11.07 -8.90
N VAL A 132 -6.08 -11.18 -7.58
CA VAL A 132 -7.11 -12.04 -7.01
C VAL A 132 -8.29 -11.17 -6.62
N ILE A 133 -9.45 -11.44 -7.20
CA ILE A 133 -10.69 -10.73 -6.89
C ILE A 133 -11.71 -11.76 -6.41
N VAL A 134 -12.24 -11.56 -5.21
CA VAL A 134 -13.27 -12.45 -4.64
C VAL A 134 -14.60 -11.72 -4.65
N ARG A 135 -15.63 -12.34 -5.24
CA ARG A 135 -17.02 -11.88 -5.19
C ARG A 135 -17.90 -13.03 -4.72
N GLY A 136 -18.81 -12.78 -3.80
CA GLY A 136 -19.68 -13.84 -3.32
C GLY A 136 -20.51 -13.43 -2.12
N ASP A 137 -21.23 -14.42 -1.62
CA ASP A 137 -21.99 -14.37 -0.38
C ASP A 137 -21.55 -15.51 0.56
N GLU A 138 -22.36 -15.80 1.57
CA GLU A 138 -22.09 -16.87 2.54
C GLU A 138 -22.13 -18.27 1.93
N ALA A 139 -22.86 -18.47 0.81
CA ALA A 139 -23.05 -19.77 0.20
C ALA A 139 -22.09 -20.04 -0.95
N THR A 140 -21.75 -19.01 -1.73
CA THR A 140 -20.91 -19.14 -2.93
C THR A 140 -19.92 -17.99 -3.05
N ARG A 141 -18.67 -18.33 -3.36
CA ARG A 141 -17.59 -17.39 -3.68
C ARG A 141 -17.03 -17.68 -5.05
N HIS A 142 -16.88 -16.64 -5.87
CA HIS A 142 -16.18 -16.66 -7.14
C HIS A 142 -14.84 -15.95 -6.97
N VAL A 143 -13.75 -16.68 -7.22
CA VAL A 143 -12.38 -16.19 -7.17
C VAL A 143 -11.88 -16.01 -8.60
N PHE A 144 -11.70 -14.77 -9.01
CA PHE A 144 -11.14 -14.41 -10.31
C PHE A 144 -9.63 -14.26 -10.16
N LEU A 145 -8.90 -15.02 -10.95
CA LEU A 145 -7.44 -14.99 -11.02
C LEU A 145 -7.04 -14.35 -12.35
N VAL A 146 -6.68 -13.08 -12.30
CA VAL A 146 -6.39 -12.26 -13.48
C VAL A 146 -4.88 -12.17 -13.66
N ASN A 147 -4.37 -12.73 -14.77
CA ASN A 147 -2.97 -12.62 -15.12
C ASN A 147 -2.74 -11.39 -16.00
N ARG A 148 -2.13 -10.34 -15.43
CA ARG A 148 -1.71 -9.14 -16.17
C ARG A 148 -0.25 -9.18 -16.62
N THR A 149 0.37 -10.35 -16.64
CA THR A 149 1.73 -10.56 -17.14
C THR A 149 1.70 -11.13 -18.56
N ASP A 150 2.85 -11.14 -19.22
CA ASP A 150 3.05 -11.77 -20.53
C ASP A 150 3.50 -13.24 -20.42
N GLU A 151 3.54 -13.80 -19.22
CA GLU A 151 3.99 -15.15 -18.94
C GLU A 151 2.86 -16.00 -18.36
N GLU A 152 2.90 -17.31 -18.58
CA GLU A 152 2.00 -18.23 -17.89
C GLU A 152 2.34 -18.22 -16.39
N VAL A 153 1.30 -18.13 -15.56
CA VAL A 153 1.44 -18.24 -14.11
C VAL A 153 0.87 -19.57 -13.66
N VAL A 154 1.71 -20.37 -13.01
CA VAL A 154 1.31 -21.62 -12.37
C VAL A 154 1.20 -21.38 -10.86
N ILE A 155 0.07 -21.76 -10.27
CA ILE A 155 -0.15 -21.75 -8.82
C ILE A 155 -0.49 -23.14 -8.31
N ASP A 156 0.01 -23.45 -7.12
CA ASP A 156 -0.18 -24.75 -6.47
C ASP A 156 -1.56 -24.81 -5.78
N ALA A 157 -2.61 -24.86 -6.60
CA ALA A 157 -3.99 -25.02 -6.17
C ALA A 157 -4.50 -26.42 -6.57
N GLY A 158 -4.08 -27.44 -5.81
CA GLY A 158 -4.47 -28.84 -6.01
C GLY A 158 -3.78 -29.51 -7.21
N ASP A 159 -4.21 -29.16 -8.43
CA ASP A 159 -3.76 -29.80 -9.68
C ASP A 159 -2.75 -28.95 -10.48
N GLY A 160 -2.20 -27.89 -9.89
CA GLY A 160 -1.35 -26.92 -10.61
C GLY A 160 -2.17 -26.08 -11.59
N LEU A 161 -2.94 -25.12 -11.06
CA LEU A 161 -3.74 -24.21 -11.86
C LEU A 161 -2.83 -23.30 -12.68
N ARG A 162 -3.12 -23.21 -13.97
CA ARG A 162 -2.38 -22.38 -14.93
C ARG A 162 -3.28 -21.25 -15.40
N VAL A 163 -2.79 -20.02 -15.28
CA VAL A 163 -3.44 -18.85 -15.83
C VAL A 163 -2.60 -18.36 -17.00
N ALA A 164 -3.15 -18.46 -18.21
CA ALA A 164 -2.46 -18.06 -19.44
C ALA A 164 -2.05 -16.57 -19.40
N PRO A 165 -1.02 -16.16 -20.18
CA PRO A 165 -0.68 -14.74 -20.35
C PRO A 165 -1.90 -13.91 -20.70
N ARG A 166 -2.09 -12.77 -20.02
CA ARG A 166 -3.25 -11.88 -20.23
C ARG A 166 -4.62 -12.57 -20.03
N GLY A 167 -4.66 -13.75 -19.41
CA GLY A 167 -5.84 -14.57 -19.21
C GLY A 167 -6.52 -14.37 -17.86
N VAL A 168 -7.69 -14.98 -17.73
CA VAL A 168 -8.47 -15.02 -16.48
C VAL A 168 -8.94 -16.44 -16.25
N GLU A 169 -8.73 -16.95 -15.04
CA GLU A 169 -9.35 -18.19 -14.55
C GLU A 169 -10.32 -17.86 -13.42
N VAL A 170 -11.44 -18.58 -13.34
CA VAL A 170 -12.46 -18.38 -12.31
C VAL A 170 -12.66 -19.67 -11.53
N LEU A 171 -12.51 -19.60 -10.22
CA LEU A 171 -12.80 -20.68 -9.30
C LEU A 171 -14.11 -20.39 -8.58
N THR A 172 -15.07 -21.31 -8.64
CA THR A 172 -16.28 -21.24 -7.83
C THR A 172 -16.13 -22.15 -6.62
N LEU A 173 -16.23 -21.56 -5.43
CA LEU A 173 -16.17 -22.22 -4.14
C LEU A 173 -17.55 -22.15 -3.50
N HIS A 174 -18.08 -23.29 -3.07
CA HIS A 174 -19.33 -23.35 -2.31
C HIS A 174 -19.01 -23.61 -0.84
N ALA A 175 -19.75 -22.97 0.07
CA ALA A 175 -19.63 -23.25 1.49
C ALA A 175 -20.02 -24.71 1.76
N GLY A 176 -19.05 -25.52 2.19
CA GLY A 176 -19.30 -26.84 2.75
C GLY A 176 -19.85 -26.73 4.18
N PRO A 177 -20.47 -27.78 4.72
CA PRO A 177 -20.83 -27.80 6.14
C PRO A 177 -19.54 -27.80 6.98
N ALA A 178 -19.30 -26.67 7.67
CA ALA A 178 -18.15 -26.31 8.52
C ALA A 178 -16.84 -25.94 7.78
N ASP A 179 -16.45 -24.68 7.90
CA ASP A 179 -15.22 -24.09 7.38
C ASP A 179 -13.95 -24.84 7.84
N ALA A 180 -13.09 -25.18 6.86
CA ALA A 180 -11.63 -25.03 6.86
C ALA A 180 -10.97 -26.12 5.98
N ALA A 181 -10.27 -25.68 4.93
CA ALA A 181 -9.37 -26.49 4.09
C ALA A 181 -10.01 -27.61 3.26
N ALA A 182 -10.79 -27.25 2.24
CA ALA A 182 -10.90 -28.10 1.06
C ALA A 182 -11.18 -27.24 -0.17
N VAL A 183 -10.17 -27.14 -1.05
CA VAL A 183 -10.33 -26.66 -2.43
C VAL A 183 -11.15 -27.71 -3.17
N GLY A 184 -12.48 -27.59 -3.10
CA GLY A 184 -13.39 -28.26 -4.02
C GLY A 184 -13.68 -27.30 -5.17
N ALA A 185 -12.77 -27.19 -6.13
CA ALA A 185 -12.94 -26.31 -7.29
C ALA A 185 -13.99 -26.90 -8.24
N GLY A 186 -15.21 -26.36 -8.23
CA GLY A 186 -16.14 -26.51 -9.34
C GLY A 186 -15.62 -25.69 -10.52
N ARG A 187 -15.18 -26.35 -11.59
CA ARG A 187 -14.70 -25.70 -12.82
C ARG A 187 -15.88 -25.45 -13.74
N ASP A 188 -16.42 -24.24 -13.73
CA ASP A 188 -17.27 -23.76 -14.82
C ASP A 188 -16.46 -22.81 -15.70
N ARG A 189 -16.03 -23.33 -16.86
CA ARG A 189 -15.49 -22.51 -17.95
C ARG A 189 -16.68 -21.80 -18.60
N MET A 190 -16.70 -20.48 -18.53
CA MET A 190 -17.63 -19.69 -19.32
C MET A 190 -16.93 -19.32 -20.63
N ASP A 191 -17.19 -20.11 -21.68
CA ASP A 191 -16.72 -19.80 -23.02
C ASP A 191 -17.47 -18.55 -23.52
N ALA A 192 -16.72 -17.58 -24.07
CA ALA A 192 -17.24 -16.35 -24.67
C ALA A 192 -17.65 -16.55 -26.14
#